data_AF-A0A495UNU4-F1
#
_entry.id   AF-A0A495UNU4-F1
#
_cell.length_a   1.000
_cell.length_b   1.000
_cell.length_c   1.000
_cell.angle_alpha   90.00
_cell.angle_beta   90.00
_cell.angle_gamma   90.00
#
_symmetry.space_group_name_H-M   'P 1'
#
loop_
_entity.id
_entity.type
_entity.pdbx_description
1 polymer ?
#
loop_
_entity_poly.entity_id
_entity_poly.type
_entity_poly.pdbx_seq_one_letter_code
_entity_poly.pdbx_strand_id
1 'polypeptide(L)'
;MTTRLRVKSRDREGGVPWASVVSLLLVVAFLFLAIVLPTKHSYLLDVVTYGAEFLPDGSERSQWSLQPGVILCSRTSTPPKTQQFSTKVCDRRHFAVTKLTKKLTFVWDRETRVILRSTGDGDILVHLDAVPEGGMDLGNALLGEGFETLPVHSQMIIRRAVLAESGSQPMSGEIKVGTVVKGGATGLLDKGSFAIRQSLLWRQNPITVQEGTLAHGDRISFLASRTLGREKPPKEVTAYGYLSVHADAPGARGPKPFRMIVYTEPAKGTMRIERFGAKPSEVAPSWTDRALRDPWFLGLTAILSLGAIVTTLISSLKEIFARRRRDSARLLRTALGLLRTIKAGRTRR
;
A
#
# COMPACT_ATOMS: atom_id res chain seq x y z
N MET A 1 64.21 -36.95 -41.41
CA MET A 1 63.83 -35.52 -41.48
C MET A 1 62.52 -35.33 -40.73
N THR A 2 62.57 -34.81 -39.50
CA THR A 2 61.40 -34.64 -38.62
C THR A 2 61.14 -33.16 -38.40
N THR A 3 60.13 -32.64 -39.08
CA THR A 3 59.73 -31.23 -39.05
C THR A 3 58.97 -30.95 -37.75
N ARG A 4 59.67 -30.41 -36.74
CA ARG A 4 59.02 -29.95 -35.49
C ARG A 4 58.20 -28.69 -35.77
N LEU A 5 56.88 -28.85 -35.90
CA LEU A 5 55.91 -27.76 -35.88
C LEU A 5 55.91 -27.11 -34.49
N ARG A 6 56.58 -25.96 -34.38
CA ARG A 6 56.59 -25.13 -33.17
C ARG A 6 55.28 -24.35 -33.11
N VAL A 7 54.25 -24.95 -32.51
CA VAL A 7 53.00 -24.27 -32.18
C VAL A 7 53.32 -23.15 -31.18
N LYS A 8 53.33 -21.91 -31.66
CA LYS A 8 53.54 -20.73 -30.82
C LYS A 8 52.21 -20.42 -30.14
N SER A 9 52.01 -20.95 -28.93
CA SER A 9 50.84 -20.58 -28.11
C SER A 9 50.85 -19.07 -27.95
N ARG A 10 49.82 -18.42 -28.49
CA ARG A 10 49.63 -16.98 -28.40
C ARG A 10 48.66 -16.75 -27.26
N ASP A 11 49.11 -17.07 -26.07
CA ASP A 11 48.42 -16.76 -24.82
C ASP A 11 48.53 -15.26 -24.60
N ARG A 12 47.72 -14.51 -25.34
CA ARG A 12 47.29 -13.19 -24.91
C ARG A 12 45.97 -13.42 -24.20
N GLU A 13 46.08 -13.84 -22.95
CA GLU A 13 45.02 -13.67 -21.97
C GLU A 13 44.67 -12.18 -21.96
N GLY A 14 43.60 -11.83 -22.68
CA GLY A 14 42.91 -10.58 -22.49
C GLY A 14 42.29 -10.64 -21.11
N GLY A 15 43.09 -10.40 -20.08
CA GLY A 15 42.62 -10.38 -18.70
C GLY A 15 41.42 -9.46 -18.62
N VAL A 16 40.27 -10.03 -18.23
CA VAL A 16 39.08 -9.24 -17.95
C VAL A 16 39.50 -8.17 -16.95
N PRO A 17 39.25 -6.88 -17.23
CA PRO A 17 39.64 -5.83 -16.30
C PRO A 17 38.91 -6.08 -14.98
N TRP A 18 39.66 -6.49 -13.95
CA TRP A 18 39.13 -6.79 -12.61
C TRP A 18 38.24 -5.67 -12.06
N ALA A 19 38.50 -4.42 -12.45
CA ALA A 19 37.65 -3.28 -12.14
C ALA A 19 36.19 -3.46 -12.60
N SER A 20 35.97 -3.98 -13.82
CA SER A 20 34.62 -4.24 -14.34
C SER A 20 33.92 -5.37 -13.58
N VAL A 21 34.67 -6.40 -13.19
CA VAL A 21 34.13 -7.51 -12.37
C VAL A 21 33.71 -7.01 -10.99
N VAL A 22 34.54 -6.21 -10.34
CA VAL A 22 34.23 -5.62 -9.02
C VAL A 22 33.03 -4.68 -9.10
N SER A 23 32.96 -3.80 -10.10
CA SER A 23 31.79 -2.94 -10.31
C SER A 23 30.52 -3.74 -10.51
N LEU A 24 30.56 -4.81 -11.32
CA LEU A 24 29.40 -5.69 -11.53
C LEU A 24 28.97 -6.37 -10.23
N LEU A 25 29.93 -6.90 -9.45
CA LEU A 25 29.64 -7.53 -8.16
C LEU A 25 29.01 -6.56 -7.16
N LEU A 26 29.47 -5.30 -7.09
CA LEU A 26 28.87 -4.28 -6.24
C LEU A 26 27.43 -3.96 -6.66
N VAL A 27 27.15 -3.88 -7.96
CA VAL A 27 25.79 -3.68 -8.47
C VAL A 27 24.89 -4.86 -8.10
N VAL A 28 25.36 -6.09 -8.29
CA VAL A 28 24.62 -7.31 -7.94
C VAL A 28 24.36 -7.38 -6.44
N ALA A 29 25.36 -7.08 -5.60
CA ALA A 29 25.21 -7.06 -4.15
C ALA A 29 24.21 -5.99 -3.69
N PHE A 30 24.25 -4.80 -4.29
CA PHE A 30 23.29 -3.73 -4.01
C PHE A 30 21.85 -4.11 -4.42
N LEU A 31 21.68 -4.69 -5.61
CA LEU A 31 20.37 -5.21 -6.08
C LEU A 31 19.85 -6.31 -5.16
N PHE A 32 20.72 -7.23 -4.74
CA PHE A 32 20.37 -8.29 -3.81
C PHE A 32 19.91 -7.71 -2.47
N LEU A 33 20.64 -6.74 -1.92
CA LEU A 33 20.26 -6.06 -0.68
C LEU A 33 18.89 -5.37 -0.82
N ALA A 34 18.63 -4.69 -1.95
CA ALA A 34 17.37 -4.00 -2.23
C ALA A 34 16.16 -4.97 -2.36
N ILE A 35 16.38 -6.18 -2.86
CA ILE A 35 15.37 -7.24 -3.01
C ILE A 35 15.10 -7.94 -1.68
N VAL A 36 16.15 -8.26 -0.92
CA VAL A 36 16.05 -9.10 0.28
C VAL A 36 15.62 -8.30 1.50
N LEU A 37 15.93 -7.01 1.57
CA LEU A 37 15.59 -6.20 2.73
C LEU A 37 14.07 -6.09 2.90
N PRO A 38 13.53 -6.61 4.02
CA PRO A 38 12.10 -6.57 4.28
C PRO A 38 11.66 -5.14 4.52
N THR A 39 10.98 -4.55 3.55
CA THR A 39 10.37 -3.24 3.72
C THR A 39 8.98 -3.36 4.28
N LYS A 40 8.69 -2.51 5.26
CA LYS A 40 7.33 -2.26 5.71
C LYS A 40 6.71 -1.21 4.79
N HIS A 41 5.42 -1.33 4.54
CA HIS A 41 4.64 -0.32 3.83
C HIS A 41 3.37 -0.02 4.59
N SER A 42 2.86 1.18 4.35
CA SER A 42 1.54 1.62 4.78
C SER A 42 0.67 1.87 3.55
N TYR A 43 -0.62 1.64 3.71
CA TYR A 43 -1.62 2.02 2.73
C TYR A 43 -2.31 3.28 3.22
N LEU A 44 -2.48 4.25 2.33
CA LEU A 44 -3.38 5.38 2.48
C LEU A 44 -4.56 5.15 1.56
N LEU A 45 -5.76 5.22 2.10
CA LEU A 45 -7.03 5.00 1.42
C LEU A 45 -7.90 6.24 1.64
N ASP A 46 -8.37 6.86 0.57
CA ASP A 46 -9.33 7.97 0.60
C ASP A 46 -10.55 7.56 -0.21
N VAL A 47 -11.67 7.35 0.47
CA VAL A 47 -12.83 6.66 -0.07
C VAL A 47 -14.12 7.36 0.31
N VAL A 48 -15.08 7.27 -0.60
CA VAL A 48 -16.46 7.66 -0.43
C VAL A 48 -17.29 6.38 -0.47
N THR A 49 -18.05 6.10 0.58
CA THR A 49 -18.71 4.82 0.78
C THR A 49 -20.10 4.97 1.41
N TYR A 50 -20.95 4.00 1.14
CA TYR A 50 -22.25 3.82 1.82
C TYR A 50 -22.14 2.82 2.97
N GLY A 51 -21.02 2.12 3.13
CA GLY A 51 -20.82 1.24 4.27
C GLY A 51 -19.37 0.89 4.56
N ALA A 52 -19.14 0.51 5.82
CA ALA A 52 -17.87 0.04 6.33
C ALA A 52 -18.09 -0.89 7.52
N GLU A 53 -17.11 -1.74 7.78
CA GLU A 53 -17.02 -2.58 8.98
C GLU A 53 -15.76 -2.16 9.74
N PHE A 54 -15.89 -2.01 11.04
CA PHE A 54 -14.84 -1.53 11.92
C PHE A 54 -14.80 -2.42 13.17
N LEU A 55 -13.64 -3.00 13.44
CA LEU A 55 -13.34 -3.70 14.68
C LEU A 55 -12.26 -2.89 15.44
N PRO A 56 -12.64 -2.12 16.47
CA PRO A 56 -11.75 -1.25 17.22
C PRO A 56 -10.61 -2.01 17.89
N ASP A 57 -9.51 -1.31 18.15
CA ASP A 57 -8.39 -1.83 18.94
C ASP A 57 -8.51 -1.53 20.45
N GLY A 58 -9.54 -0.79 20.87
CA GLY A 58 -9.73 -0.35 22.26
C GLY A 58 -8.90 0.89 22.65
N SER A 59 -8.18 1.51 21.71
CA SER A 59 -7.35 2.68 22.00
C SER A 59 -8.16 3.98 22.02
N GLU A 60 -7.65 5.00 22.72
CA GLU A 60 -8.21 6.37 22.70
C GLU A 60 -8.24 6.98 21.29
N ARG A 61 -7.48 6.43 20.33
CA ARG A 61 -7.54 6.84 18.91
C ARG A 61 -8.88 6.49 18.25
N SER A 62 -9.71 5.70 18.91
CA SER A 62 -11.09 5.38 18.52
C SER A 62 -12.12 6.15 19.35
N GLN A 63 -11.74 7.23 20.03
CA GLN A 63 -12.69 8.05 20.79
C GLN A 63 -13.59 8.86 19.86
N TRP A 64 -14.91 8.65 19.97
CA TRP A 64 -15.89 9.46 19.25
C TRP A 64 -16.43 10.56 20.15
N SER A 65 -16.70 11.71 19.54
CA SER A 65 -17.23 12.88 20.22
C SER A 65 -18.31 13.50 19.35
N LEU A 66 -19.56 13.20 19.69
CA LEU A 66 -20.74 13.53 18.91
C LEU A 66 -21.56 14.62 19.62
N GLN A 67 -21.98 15.62 18.84
CA GLN A 67 -22.89 16.66 19.30
C GLN A 67 -24.28 16.10 19.66
N PRO A 68 -25.11 16.85 20.41
CA PRO A 68 -26.48 16.45 20.71
C PRO A 68 -27.31 16.07 19.48
N GLY A 69 -28.28 15.18 19.69
CA GLY A 69 -29.23 14.78 18.65
C GLY A 69 -28.92 13.47 17.92
N VAL A 70 -27.95 12.70 18.43
CA VAL A 70 -27.79 11.26 18.16
C VAL A 70 -29.02 10.52 18.67
N ILE A 71 -29.49 9.52 17.92
CA ILE A 71 -30.60 8.66 18.35
C ILE A 71 -30.02 7.28 18.67
N LEU A 72 -30.19 6.84 19.91
CA LEU A 72 -29.87 5.50 20.36
C LEU A 72 -31.09 4.61 20.28
N CYS A 73 -30.89 3.39 19.80
CA CYS A 73 -31.92 2.38 19.69
C CYS A 73 -31.36 1.13 20.39
N SER A 74 -31.55 1.09 21.71
CA SER A 74 -31.11 -0.01 22.53
C SER A 74 -32.06 -1.19 22.35
N ARG A 75 -31.52 -2.37 22.11
CA ARG A 75 -32.33 -3.55 21.86
C ARG A 75 -33.01 -4.03 23.15
N THR A 76 -34.35 -4.13 23.15
CA THR A 76 -35.13 -4.50 24.35
C THR A 76 -35.37 -6.01 24.47
N SER A 77 -35.22 -6.76 23.38
CA SER A 77 -35.41 -8.22 23.38
C SER A 77 -34.43 -8.92 22.45
N THR A 78 -33.97 -10.10 22.89
CA THR A 78 -33.14 -11.01 22.09
C THR A 78 -33.91 -11.37 20.81
N PRO A 79 -33.30 -11.31 19.61
CA PRO A 79 -33.99 -11.69 18.39
C PRO A 79 -34.48 -13.14 18.50
N PRO A 80 -35.70 -13.46 18.06
CA PRO A 80 -35.99 -14.82 17.65
C PRO A 80 -35.03 -15.17 16.49
N LYS A 81 -34.43 -16.38 16.52
CA LYS A 81 -33.40 -16.86 15.58
C LYS A 81 -33.76 -16.71 14.09
N THR A 82 -35.03 -16.50 13.76
CA THR A 82 -35.58 -16.48 12.42
C THR A 82 -36.11 -15.11 11.96
N GLN A 83 -35.95 -14.04 12.75
CA GLN A 83 -36.46 -12.73 12.33
C GLN A 83 -35.60 -12.13 11.21
N GLN A 84 -36.16 -12.11 10.01
CA GLN A 84 -35.76 -11.18 8.96
C GLN A 84 -35.83 -9.76 9.54
N PHE A 85 -34.70 -9.07 9.54
CA PHE A 85 -34.59 -7.70 10.01
C PHE A 85 -35.66 -6.84 9.33
N SER A 86 -36.58 -6.27 10.12
CA SER A 86 -37.49 -5.22 9.68
C SER A 86 -36.68 -4.14 8.97
N THR A 87 -37.11 -3.73 7.78
CA THR A 87 -36.47 -2.65 7.02
C THR A 87 -36.60 -1.29 7.73
N LYS A 88 -37.48 -1.18 8.73
CA LYS A 88 -37.62 0.02 9.55
C LYS A 88 -36.49 0.09 10.59
N VAL A 89 -35.58 1.02 10.36
CA VAL A 89 -34.53 1.41 11.31
C VAL A 89 -35.19 1.82 12.64
N CYS A 90 -34.75 1.24 13.76
CA CYS A 90 -35.23 1.54 15.11
C CYS A 90 -36.76 1.38 15.35
N ASP A 91 -37.35 0.25 14.94
CA ASP A 91 -38.74 -0.07 15.28
C ASP A 91 -38.95 -0.14 16.81
N ARG A 92 -39.83 0.71 17.35
CA ARG A 92 -40.13 0.79 18.80
C ARG A 92 -40.62 -0.53 19.40
N ARG A 93 -41.07 -1.49 18.59
CA ARG A 93 -41.43 -2.84 19.05
C ARG A 93 -40.22 -3.66 19.51
N HIS A 94 -39.02 -3.35 19.00
CA HIS A 94 -37.79 -4.10 19.25
C HIS A 94 -36.70 -3.26 19.92
N PHE A 95 -36.87 -1.94 19.94
CA PHE A 95 -35.88 -1.00 20.44
C PHE A 95 -36.49 0.00 21.41
N ALA A 96 -35.78 0.25 22.51
CA ALA A 96 -35.94 1.44 23.33
C ALA A 96 -35.20 2.58 22.62
N VAL A 97 -35.96 3.56 22.14
CA VAL A 97 -35.43 4.65 21.31
C VAL A 97 -35.31 5.91 22.14
N THR A 98 -34.09 6.43 22.26
CA THR A 98 -33.78 7.64 23.02
C THR A 98 -32.96 8.60 22.18
N LYS A 99 -33.38 9.87 22.15
CA LYS A 99 -32.66 10.93 21.47
C LYS A 99 -31.81 11.68 22.49
N LEU A 100 -30.50 11.65 22.31
CA LEU A 100 -29.57 12.28 23.24
C LEU A 100 -29.66 13.79 23.14
N THR A 101 -29.81 14.43 24.30
CA THR A 101 -29.86 15.89 24.45
C THR A 101 -28.49 16.49 24.78
N LYS A 102 -27.56 15.66 25.23
CA LYS A 102 -26.20 16.04 25.61
C LYS A 102 -25.18 15.52 24.58
N LYS A 103 -24.00 16.12 24.61
CA LYS A 103 -22.83 15.65 23.86
C LYS A 103 -22.48 14.22 24.31
N LEU A 104 -22.31 13.32 23.35
CA LEU A 104 -21.93 11.93 23.59
C LEU A 104 -20.43 11.78 23.33
N THR A 105 -19.67 11.26 24.30
CA THR A 105 -18.23 11.00 24.12
C THR A 105 -17.90 9.64 24.73
N PHE A 106 -17.29 8.77 23.94
CA PHE A 106 -17.01 7.38 24.32
C PHE A 106 -15.84 6.83 23.51
N VAL A 107 -15.22 5.77 24.01
CA VAL A 107 -14.15 5.03 23.34
C VAL A 107 -14.71 3.70 22.90
N TRP A 108 -14.47 3.30 21.65
CA TRP A 108 -14.90 2.00 21.16
C TRP A 108 -14.14 0.85 21.83
N ASP A 109 -14.85 -0.15 22.35
CA ASP A 109 -14.25 -1.34 22.95
C ASP A 109 -13.70 -2.31 21.88
N ARG A 110 -12.62 -3.03 22.22
CA ARG A 110 -11.90 -3.93 21.30
C ARG A 110 -12.73 -5.11 20.80
N GLU A 111 -13.72 -5.56 21.56
CA GLU A 111 -14.58 -6.69 21.19
C GLU A 111 -15.82 -6.25 20.39
N THR A 112 -15.99 -4.94 20.19
CA THR A 112 -17.18 -4.40 19.54
C THR A 112 -17.04 -4.41 18.02
N ARG A 113 -17.79 -5.26 17.32
CA ARG A 113 -17.85 -5.18 15.85
C ARG A 113 -18.90 -4.17 15.43
N VAL A 114 -18.45 -3.11 14.75
CA VAL A 114 -19.29 -2.01 14.27
C VAL A 114 -19.51 -2.14 12.78
N ILE A 115 -20.78 -2.08 12.35
CA ILE A 115 -21.16 -1.99 10.93
C ILE A 115 -21.76 -0.60 10.71
N LEU A 116 -21.11 0.19 9.85
CA LEU A 116 -21.54 1.52 9.44
C LEU A 116 -22.30 1.41 8.13
N ARG A 117 -23.46 2.07 8.03
CA ARG A 117 -24.24 2.20 6.80
C ARG A 117 -24.81 3.60 6.65
N SER A 118 -24.82 4.11 5.43
CA SER A 118 -25.54 5.34 5.13
C SER A 118 -27.02 5.06 4.91
N THR A 119 -27.88 5.95 5.40
CA THR A 119 -29.32 5.97 5.09
C THR A 119 -29.60 6.78 3.83
N GLY A 120 -30.84 6.74 3.34
CA GLY A 120 -31.26 7.56 2.19
C GLY A 120 -31.04 9.06 2.40
N ASP A 121 -31.16 9.53 3.65
CA ASP A 121 -31.00 10.95 4.01
C ASP A 121 -29.54 11.35 4.25
N GLY A 122 -28.62 10.38 4.21
CA GLY A 122 -27.20 10.58 4.51
C GLY A 122 -26.84 10.50 5.98
N ASP A 123 -27.77 10.05 6.83
CA ASP A 123 -27.46 9.73 8.21
C ASP A 123 -26.62 8.46 8.26
N ILE A 124 -25.83 8.30 9.32
CA ILE A 124 -25.05 7.09 9.54
C ILE A 124 -25.77 6.22 10.54
N LEU A 125 -26.19 5.04 10.09
CA LEU A 125 -26.61 3.95 10.93
C LEU A 125 -25.38 3.16 11.38
N VAL A 126 -25.14 3.19 12.68
CA VAL A 126 -24.13 2.39 13.37
C VAL A 126 -24.83 1.19 13.98
N HIS A 127 -24.46 -0.01 13.56
CA HIS A 127 -25.00 -1.27 14.08
C HIS A 127 -23.91 -2.03 14.85
N LEU A 128 -24.23 -2.48 16.07
CA LEU A 128 -23.34 -3.25 16.90
C LEU A 128 -23.55 -4.75 16.62
N ASP A 129 -22.72 -5.36 15.76
CA ASP A 129 -22.83 -6.77 15.41
C ASP A 129 -22.31 -7.70 16.52
N ALA A 130 -21.30 -7.24 17.25
CA ALA A 130 -20.75 -7.88 18.44
C ALA A 130 -20.38 -6.80 19.47
N VAL A 131 -20.42 -7.14 20.76
CA VAL A 131 -20.02 -6.28 21.90
C VAL A 131 -19.41 -7.19 22.98
N PRO A 132 -18.59 -6.65 23.91
CA PRO A 132 -18.09 -7.41 25.06
C PRO A 132 -19.24 -7.90 25.96
N GLU A 133 -18.93 -8.86 26.83
CA GLU A 133 -19.85 -9.32 27.86
C GLU A 133 -20.24 -8.16 28.79
N GLY A 134 -21.55 -7.92 28.96
CA GLY A 134 -22.08 -6.74 29.66
C GLY A 134 -22.48 -5.57 28.75
N GLY A 135 -22.11 -5.60 27.47
CA GLY A 135 -22.49 -4.60 26.47
C GLY A 135 -21.47 -3.49 26.29
N MET A 136 -21.73 -2.63 25.31
CA MET A 136 -20.87 -1.49 24.96
C MET A 136 -21.13 -0.31 25.91
N ASP A 137 -20.12 0.08 26.70
CA ASP A 137 -20.19 1.25 27.56
C ASP A 137 -20.09 2.56 26.73
N LEU A 138 -21.06 3.45 26.90
CA LEU A 138 -21.09 4.78 26.28
C LEU A 138 -20.74 5.90 27.27
N GLY A 139 -20.27 5.52 28.46
CA GLY A 139 -19.85 6.38 29.55
C GLY A 139 -20.99 7.15 30.21
N ASN A 140 -20.59 8.16 30.99
CA ASN A 140 -21.49 8.94 31.85
C ASN A 140 -22.56 9.75 31.11
N ALA A 141 -22.49 9.84 29.78
CA ALA A 141 -23.47 10.56 28.96
C ALA A 141 -24.89 9.98 29.09
N LEU A 142 -25.02 8.71 29.48
CA LEU A 142 -26.30 8.00 29.56
C LEU A 142 -26.86 7.84 30.98
N LEU A 143 -26.11 8.23 32.02
CA LEU A 143 -26.52 8.08 33.43
C LEU A 143 -27.82 8.82 33.80
N GLY A 144 -28.33 9.72 32.95
CA GLY A 144 -29.63 10.39 33.12
C GLY A 144 -30.72 9.94 32.15
N GLU A 145 -30.40 9.07 31.20
CA GLU A 145 -31.27 8.67 30.08
C GLU A 145 -31.66 7.18 30.16
N GLY A 146 -31.28 6.48 31.24
CA GLY A 146 -31.73 5.12 31.56
C GLY A 146 -30.94 3.99 30.89
N PHE A 147 -29.74 4.25 30.38
CA PHE A 147 -28.86 3.25 29.79
C PHE A 147 -27.47 3.36 30.41
N GLU A 148 -26.86 2.23 30.75
CA GLU A 148 -25.43 2.20 31.11
C GLU A 148 -24.63 1.60 29.96
N THR A 149 -25.13 0.53 29.36
CA THR A 149 -24.49 -0.16 28.23
C THR A 149 -25.47 -0.41 27.08
N LEU A 150 -24.94 -0.53 25.87
CA LEU A 150 -25.69 -0.96 24.70
C LEU A 150 -25.49 -2.47 24.45
N PRO A 151 -26.57 -3.27 24.44
CA PRO A 151 -26.46 -4.69 24.14
C PRO A 151 -26.15 -4.93 22.66
N VAL A 152 -25.77 -6.17 22.33
CA VAL A 152 -25.56 -6.62 20.95
C VAL A 152 -26.78 -6.34 20.08
N HIS A 153 -26.53 -6.04 18.81
CA HIS A 153 -27.52 -5.65 17.80
C HIS A 153 -28.27 -4.35 18.06
N SER A 154 -27.84 -3.56 19.04
CA SER A 154 -28.30 -2.17 19.18
C SER A 154 -27.89 -1.34 17.97
N GLN A 155 -28.58 -0.22 17.79
CA GLN A 155 -28.35 0.71 16.70
C GLN A 155 -28.16 2.13 17.24
N MET A 156 -27.35 2.90 16.54
CA MET A 156 -27.17 4.34 16.77
C MET A 156 -27.31 5.05 15.43
N ILE A 157 -28.19 6.06 15.36
CA ILE A 157 -28.36 6.90 14.18
C ILE A 157 -27.68 8.24 14.45
N ILE A 158 -26.63 8.51 13.67
CA ILE A 158 -25.92 9.78 13.68
C ILE A 158 -26.43 10.59 12.50
N ARG A 159 -27.22 11.61 12.79
CA ARG A 159 -27.75 12.48 11.75
C ARG A 159 -26.62 13.18 11.01
N ARG A 160 -26.77 13.38 9.70
CA ARG A 160 -25.73 14.01 8.88
C ARG A 160 -25.30 15.39 9.40
N ALA A 161 -26.26 16.19 9.86
CA ALA A 161 -25.99 17.49 10.48
C ALA A 161 -25.17 17.36 11.78
N VAL A 162 -25.51 16.38 12.62
CA VAL A 162 -24.77 16.09 13.86
C VAL A 162 -23.33 15.69 13.54
N LEU A 163 -23.11 14.83 12.54
CA LEU A 163 -21.76 14.47 12.11
C LEU A 163 -20.98 15.66 11.57
N ALA A 164 -21.62 16.54 10.79
CA ALA A 164 -21.00 17.76 10.27
C ALA A 164 -20.55 18.69 11.41
N GLU A 165 -21.41 18.92 12.42
CA GLU A 165 -21.12 19.75 13.59
C GLU A 165 -20.10 19.11 14.54
N SER A 166 -20.07 17.78 14.61
CA SER A 166 -19.11 17.03 15.43
C SER A 166 -17.71 16.99 14.82
N GLY A 167 -17.60 17.23 13.52
CA GLY A 167 -16.36 17.07 12.78
C GLY A 167 -16.01 15.60 12.53
N SER A 168 -14.75 15.36 12.15
CA SER A 168 -14.29 14.02 11.77
C SER A 168 -14.17 13.10 12.98
N GLN A 169 -14.71 11.89 12.88
CA GLN A 169 -14.70 10.90 13.96
C GLN A 169 -13.55 9.92 13.73
N PRO A 170 -12.55 9.85 14.64
CA PRO A 170 -11.38 9.01 14.44
C PRO A 170 -11.71 7.54 14.66
N MET A 171 -10.93 6.65 14.06
CA MET A 171 -11.08 5.20 14.19
C MET A 171 -9.71 4.53 14.17
N SER A 172 -9.53 3.49 14.97
CA SER A 172 -8.31 2.69 15.05
C SER A 172 -8.66 1.23 15.29
N GLY A 173 -8.18 0.32 14.44
CA GLY A 173 -8.52 -1.10 14.50
C GLY A 173 -8.48 -1.79 13.13
N GLU A 174 -9.19 -2.89 12.99
CA GLU A 174 -9.38 -3.57 11.71
C GLU A 174 -10.51 -2.86 10.94
N ILE A 175 -10.22 -2.40 9.72
CA ILE A 175 -11.17 -1.60 8.92
C ILE A 175 -11.38 -2.27 7.58
N LYS A 176 -12.65 -2.47 7.23
CA LYS A 176 -13.09 -2.88 5.89
C LYS A 176 -14.01 -1.83 5.33
N VAL A 177 -13.77 -1.44 4.09
CA VAL A 177 -14.58 -0.42 3.40
C VAL A 177 -15.38 -1.10 2.31
N GLY A 178 -16.67 -0.78 2.23
CA GLY A 178 -17.57 -1.33 1.23
C GLY A 178 -18.08 -2.73 1.58
N THR A 179 -19.00 -3.21 0.76
CA THR A 179 -19.54 -4.57 0.80
C THR A 179 -19.55 -5.15 -0.61
N VAL A 180 -19.23 -6.44 -0.76
CA VAL A 180 -19.32 -7.10 -2.07
C VAL A 180 -20.76 -7.03 -2.55
N VAL A 181 -20.97 -6.55 -3.78
CA VAL A 181 -22.30 -6.45 -4.39
C VAL A 181 -22.97 -7.83 -4.37
N LYS A 182 -24.09 -7.92 -3.67
CA LYS A 182 -25.01 -9.06 -3.64
C LYS A 182 -26.43 -8.50 -3.69
N GLY A 183 -27.43 -9.35 -3.96
CA GLY A 183 -28.83 -8.92 -3.91
C GLY A 183 -29.15 -8.23 -2.57
N GLY A 184 -29.54 -6.95 -2.62
CA GLY A 184 -29.85 -6.15 -1.43
C GLY A 184 -28.65 -5.56 -0.68
N ALA A 185 -27.44 -5.58 -1.24
CA ALA A 185 -26.28 -4.93 -0.61
C ALA A 185 -26.44 -3.40 -0.58
N THR A 186 -26.35 -2.80 0.62
CA THR A 186 -26.53 -1.35 0.83
C THR A 186 -25.26 -0.62 1.26
N GLY A 187 -24.20 -1.36 1.62
CA GLY A 187 -22.94 -0.80 2.12
C GLY A 187 -21.86 -0.68 1.05
N LEU A 188 -22.22 -0.36 -0.19
CA LEU A 188 -21.27 -0.36 -1.32
C LEU A 188 -20.25 0.77 -1.20
N LEU A 189 -19.03 0.55 -1.72
CA LEU A 189 -18.11 1.64 -2.01
C LEU A 189 -18.67 2.44 -3.18
N ASP A 190 -18.64 3.78 -3.10
CA ASP A 190 -18.99 4.64 -4.23
C ASP A 190 -17.79 4.84 -5.15
N LYS A 191 -16.69 5.35 -4.58
CA LYS A 191 -15.42 5.62 -5.28
C LYS A 191 -14.30 5.77 -4.27
N GLY A 192 -13.06 5.74 -4.74
CA GLY A 192 -11.93 6.16 -3.93
C GLY A 192 -10.59 6.04 -4.65
N SER A 193 -9.55 6.34 -3.90
CA SER A 193 -8.16 6.19 -4.32
C SER A 193 -7.33 5.59 -3.20
N PHE A 194 -6.26 4.91 -3.58
CA PHE A 194 -5.27 4.42 -2.63
C PHE A 194 -3.87 4.84 -3.05
N ALA A 195 -2.99 4.98 -2.06
CA ALA A 195 -1.56 5.20 -2.22
C ALA A 195 -0.80 4.25 -1.29
N ILE A 196 0.19 3.54 -1.81
CA ILE A 196 1.07 2.67 -1.04
C ILE A 196 2.34 3.44 -0.73
N ARG A 197 2.65 3.60 0.56
CA ARG A 197 3.79 4.35 1.04
C ARG A 197 4.83 3.41 1.66
N GLN A 198 6.10 3.59 1.32
CA GLN A 198 7.21 2.81 1.87
C GLN A 198 8.23 3.71 2.56
N SER A 199 8.65 3.32 3.77
CA SER A 199 9.85 3.85 4.39
C SER A 199 11.07 3.04 3.95
N LEU A 200 12.11 3.74 3.53
CA LEU A 200 13.40 3.16 3.17
C LEU A 200 14.36 3.34 4.36
N LEU A 201 15.33 2.43 4.51
CA LEU A 201 16.21 2.34 5.68
C LEU A 201 16.95 3.65 6.04
N TRP A 202 17.08 4.60 5.10
CA TRP A 202 17.79 5.85 5.29
C TRP A 202 16.93 7.12 5.06
N ARG A 203 15.61 6.97 4.94
CA ARG A 203 14.71 8.10 4.72
C ARG A 203 13.74 8.26 5.88
N GLN A 204 13.64 9.49 6.37
CA GLN A 204 12.63 9.87 7.36
C GLN A 204 11.23 9.92 6.76
N ASN A 205 11.12 10.36 5.50
CA ASN A 205 9.84 10.52 4.80
C ASN A 205 9.55 9.30 3.92
N PRO A 206 8.37 8.67 4.07
CA PRO A 206 7.97 7.59 3.20
C PRO A 206 7.66 8.12 1.80
N ILE A 207 7.98 7.33 0.77
CA ILE A 207 7.66 7.64 -0.62
C ILE A 207 6.41 6.90 -1.07
N THR A 208 5.62 7.51 -1.96
CA THR A 208 4.54 6.80 -2.63
C THR A 208 5.12 5.93 -3.75
N VAL A 209 4.91 4.62 -3.64
CA VAL A 209 5.44 3.60 -4.56
C VAL A 209 4.41 3.21 -5.60
N GLN A 210 3.13 3.23 -5.22
CA GLN A 210 2.04 2.87 -6.12
C GLN A 210 0.79 3.66 -5.73
N GLU A 211 0.00 4.03 -6.72
CA GLU A 211 -1.29 4.70 -6.56
C GLU A 211 -2.30 4.03 -7.47
N GLY A 212 -3.58 4.12 -7.12
CA GLY A 212 -4.66 3.62 -7.95
C GLY A 212 -6.01 4.11 -7.51
N THR A 213 -7.01 3.82 -8.32
CA THR A 213 -8.41 4.18 -8.09
C THR A 213 -9.23 2.94 -7.77
N LEU A 214 -10.28 3.13 -6.97
CA LEU A 214 -11.22 2.10 -6.56
C LEU A 214 -12.57 2.36 -7.22
N ALA A 215 -13.22 1.29 -7.66
CA ALA A 215 -14.47 1.37 -8.40
C ALA A 215 -15.68 1.16 -7.48
N HIS A 216 -16.84 1.62 -7.95
CA HIS A 216 -18.11 1.37 -7.29
C HIS A 216 -18.31 -0.14 -7.03
N GLY A 217 -18.72 -0.49 -5.81
CA GLY A 217 -18.98 -1.88 -5.40
C GLY A 217 -17.74 -2.70 -5.00
N ASP A 218 -16.53 -2.12 -5.04
CA ASP A 218 -15.34 -2.75 -4.47
C ASP A 218 -15.47 -2.86 -2.94
N ARG A 219 -14.97 -3.96 -2.37
CA ARG A 219 -14.74 -4.11 -0.93
C ARG A 219 -13.25 -4.18 -0.66
N ILE A 220 -12.77 -3.34 0.25
CA ILE A 220 -11.36 -3.22 0.60
C ILE A 220 -11.13 -3.78 2.01
N SER A 221 -10.08 -4.58 2.18
CA SER A 221 -9.54 -4.97 3.48
C SER A 221 -8.02 -5.02 3.46
N PHE A 222 -7.39 -4.97 4.63
CA PHE A 222 -5.93 -5.01 4.78
C PHE A 222 -5.51 -6.29 5.49
N LEU A 223 -4.70 -7.11 4.82
CA LEU A 223 -4.29 -8.42 5.31
C LEU A 223 -2.80 -8.41 5.66
N ALA A 224 -2.42 -9.00 6.80
CA ALA A 224 -1.02 -9.22 7.11
C ALA A 224 -0.44 -10.28 6.17
N SER A 225 0.83 -10.11 5.80
CA SER A 225 1.55 -11.06 4.94
C SER A 225 1.51 -12.44 5.56
N ARG A 226 1.14 -13.44 4.77
CA ARG A 226 1.27 -14.84 5.18
C ARG A 226 2.75 -15.15 5.35
N THR A 227 3.17 -15.51 6.55
CA THR A 227 4.47 -16.13 6.75
C THR A 227 4.40 -17.52 6.12
N LEU A 228 5.29 -17.82 5.18
CA LEU A 228 5.43 -19.14 4.56
C LEU A 228 5.37 -20.23 5.64
N GLY A 229 4.40 -21.15 5.52
CA GLY A 229 4.29 -22.33 6.38
C GLY A 229 3.22 -22.32 7.48
N ARG A 230 2.34 -21.30 7.58
CA ARG A 230 1.18 -21.35 8.50
C ARG A 230 -0.14 -21.17 7.76
N GLU A 231 -1.00 -22.18 7.82
CA GLU A 231 -2.40 -22.18 7.31
C GLU A 231 -3.36 -21.32 8.13
N LYS A 232 -2.87 -20.45 9.03
CA LYS A 232 -3.77 -19.58 9.77
C LYS A 232 -4.37 -18.53 8.83
N PRO A 233 -5.67 -18.18 8.99
CA PRO A 233 -6.24 -17.09 8.23
C PRO A 233 -5.39 -15.83 8.43
N PRO A 234 -5.14 -15.04 7.37
CA PRO A 234 -4.33 -13.85 7.47
C PRO A 234 -4.97 -12.91 8.49
N LYS A 235 -4.19 -12.52 9.51
CA LYS A 235 -4.62 -11.52 10.50
C LYS A 235 -4.81 -10.18 9.78
N GLU A 236 -5.85 -9.43 10.10
CA GLU A 236 -6.02 -8.09 9.53
C GLU A 236 -4.98 -7.12 10.10
N VAL A 237 -4.60 -6.12 9.30
CA VAL A 237 -3.63 -5.10 9.71
C VAL A 237 -4.36 -3.97 10.43
N THR A 238 -3.84 -3.52 11.56
CA THR A 238 -4.35 -2.35 12.26
C THR A 238 -4.23 -1.12 11.36
N ALA A 239 -5.34 -0.41 11.22
CA ALA A 239 -5.45 0.83 10.49
C ALA A 239 -6.04 1.92 11.38
N TYR A 240 -5.60 3.15 11.14
CA TYR A 240 -6.08 4.37 11.78
C TYR A 240 -6.70 5.27 10.72
N GLY A 241 -7.70 6.05 11.08
CA GLY A 241 -8.39 6.88 10.11
C GLY A 241 -9.42 7.77 10.73
N TYR A 242 -10.25 8.35 9.88
CA TYR A 242 -11.40 9.12 10.30
C TYR A 242 -12.54 9.04 9.31
N LEU A 243 -13.73 9.20 9.86
CA LEU A 243 -15.02 9.28 9.20
C LEU A 243 -15.46 10.74 9.15
N SER A 244 -15.99 11.20 8.03
CA SER A 244 -16.55 12.55 7.89
C SER A 244 -17.71 12.59 6.90
N VAL A 245 -18.48 13.69 6.94
CA VAL A 245 -19.51 13.96 5.93
C VAL A 245 -18.84 14.14 4.56
N HIS A 246 -19.37 13.47 3.53
CA HIS A 246 -18.96 13.73 2.16
C HIS A 246 -19.68 14.97 1.63
N ALA A 247 -18.95 15.96 1.09
CA ALA A 247 -19.59 17.12 0.46
C ALA A 247 -20.21 16.69 -0.88
N ASP A 248 -21.54 16.64 -0.94
CA ASP A 248 -22.26 16.27 -2.16
C ASP A 248 -22.25 17.44 -3.16
N ALA A 249 -22.34 17.10 -4.45
CA ALA A 249 -22.61 18.11 -5.47
C ALA A 249 -23.99 18.76 -5.21
N PRO A 250 -24.15 20.08 -5.42
CA PRO A 250 -25.44 20.75 -5.30
C PRO A 250 -26.52 20.03 -6.14
N GLY A 251 -27.61 19.60 -5.50
CA GLY A 251 -28.73 18.93 -6.17
C GLY A 251 -28.58 17.42 -6.40
N ALA A 252 -27.56 16.77 -5.84
CA ALA A 252 -27.44 15.31 -5.90
C ALA A 252 -28.69 14.62 -5.32
N ARG A 253 -29.35 13.80 -6.14
CA ARG A 253 -30.49 12.97 -5.73
C ARG A 253 -30.01 11.56 -5.44
N GLY A 254 -30.47 10.98 -4.34
CA GLY A 254 -30.14 9.61 -3.94
C GLY A 254 -29.57 9.52 -2.53
N PRO A 255 -29.18 8.30 -2.10
CA PRO A 255 -28.50 8.11 -0.82
C PRO A 255 -27.21 8.91 -0.81
N LYS A 256 -26.88 9.50 0.33
CA LYS A 256 -25.69 10.35 0.45
C LYS A 256 -24.56 9.57 1.12
N PRO A 257 -23.40 9.39 0.49
CA PRO A 257 -22.31 8.64 1.10
C PRO A 257 -21.62 9.44 2.21
N PHE A 258 -20.74 8.77 2.95
CA PHE A 258 -19.78 9.40 3.85
C PHE A 258 -18.35 9.17 3.36
N ARG A 259 -17.41 10.02 3.77
CA ARG A 259 -16.00 9.92 3.41
C ARG A 259 -15.23 9.25 4.54
N MET A 260 -14.34 8.34 4.20
CA MET A 260 -13.35 7.79 5.12
C MET A 260 -11.95 8.01 4.57
N ILE A 261 -11.04 8.37 5.46
CA ILE A 261 -9.60 8.36 5.16
C ILE A 261 -8.96 7.37 6.12
N VAL A 262 -8.30 6.36 5.59
CA VAL A 262 -7.73 5.24 6.35
C VAL A 262 -6.26 5.10 6.01
N TYR A 263 -5.45 4.86 7.02
CA TYR A 263 -4.02 4.68 6.96
C TYR A 263 -3.64 3.41 7.72
N THR A 264 -2.88 2.50 7.13
CA THR A 264 -2.40 1.32 7.87
C THR A 264 -1.11 1.63 8.61
N GLU A 265 -0.86 0.93 9.71
CA GLU A 265 0.48 0.92 10.30
C GLU A 265 1.50 0.32 9.31
N PRO A 266 2.79 0.72 9.38
CA PRO A 266 3.83 0.11 8.56
C PRO A 266 3.96 -1.39 8.87
N ALA A 267 3.53 -2.22 7.93
CA ALA A 267 3.53 -3.67 8.07
C ALA A 267 3.95 -4.35 6.77
N LYS A 268 4.26 -5.65 6.85
CA LYS A 268 4.24 -6.51 5.67
C LYS A 268 2.79 -6.94 5.49
N GLY A 269 2.07 -6.34 4.56
CA GLY A 269 0.67 -6.67 4.31
C GLY A 269 0.25 -6.50 2.86
N THR A 270 -0.93 -6.94 2.51
CA THR A 270 -1.54 -6.75 1.19
C THR A 270 -2.86 -6.02 1.35
N MET A 271 -3.17 -5.12 0.43
CA MET A 271 -4.52 -4.58 0.33
C MET A 271 -5.32 -5.51 -0.57
N ARG A 272 -6.40 -6.07 -0.05
CA ARG A 272 -7.27 -6.97 -0.79
C ARG A 272 -8.48 -6.20 -1.29
N ILE A 273 -8.74 -6.32 -2.58
CA ILE A 273 -9.89 -5.74 -3.27
C ILE A 273 -10.79 -6.88 -3.75
N GLU A 274 -11.99 -6.96 -3.21
CA GLU A 274 -13.01 -7.92 -3.62
C GLU A 274 -14.05 -7.21 -4.50
N ARG A 275 -14.25 -7.73 -5.72
CA ARG A 275 -15.23 -7.21 -6.69
C ARG A 275 -16.21 -8.31 -7.06
N PHE A 276 -17.48 -7.95 -7.24
CA PHE A 276 -18.50 -8.91 -7.67
C PHE A 276 -18.15 -9.53 -9.02
N GLY A 277 -18.25 -10.86 -9.10
CA GLY A 277 -17.93 -11.62 -10.31
C GLY A 277 -16.43 -11.76 -10.64
N ALA A 278 -15.53 -11.19 -9.83
CA ALA A 278 -14.09 -11.29 -10.04
C ALA A 278 -13.39 -12.07 -8.91
N LYS A 279 -12.23 -12.66 -9.21
CA LYS A 279 -11.35 -13.18 -8.16
C LYS A 279 -10.80 -12.00 -7.34
N PRO A 280 -10.70 -12.12 -6.00
CA PRO A 280 -10.08 -11.09 -5.16
C PRO A 280 -8.69 -10.72 -5.67
N SER A 281 -8.42 -9.43 -5.82
CA SER A 281 -7.11 -8.91 -6.20
C SER A 281 -6.35 -8.53 -4.94
N GLU A 282 -5.10 -8.97 -4.84
CA GLU A 282 -4.18 -8.55 -3.78
C GLU A 282 -3.19 -7.54 -4.36
N VAL A 283 -3.22 -6.32 -3.84
CA VAL A 283 -2.34 -5.24 -4.22
C VAL A 283 -1.21 -5.17 -3.20
N ALA A 284 0.01 -5.38 -3.67
CA ALA A 284 1.23 -5.26 -2.88
C ALA A 284 2.32 -4.65 -3.75
N PRO A 285 3.14 -3.75 -3.20
CA PRO A 285 4.24 -3.15 -3.94
C PRO A 285 5.31 -4.20 -4.24
N SER A 286 5.75 -4.27 -5.49
CA SER A 286 6.91 -5.06 -5.89
C SER A 286 8.22 -4.29 -5.67
N TRP A 287 9.36 -4.99 -5.70
CA TRP A 287 10.67 -4.34 -5.68
C TRP A 287 10.89 -3.47 -6.93
N THR A 288 10.32 -3.84 -8.08
CA THR A 288 10.40 -3.06 -9.32
C THR A 288 9.65 -1.74 -9.20
N ASP A 289 8.46 -1.75 -8.57
CA ASP A 289 7.69 -0.51 -8.34
C ASP A 289 8.50 0.48 -7.50
N ARG A 290 9.20 -0.01 -6.48
CA ARG A 290 10.11 0.79 -5.66
C ARG A 290 11.27 1.34 -6.49
N ALA A 291 11.96 0.49 -7.24
CA ALA A 291 13.13 0.87 -8.03
C ALA A 291 12.80 1.99 -9.02
N LEU A 292 11.61 1.94 -9.63
CA LEU A 292 11.14 2.95 -10.60
C LEU A 292 10.70 4.27 -9.95
N ARG A 293 10.30 4.24 -8.67
CA ARG A 293 9.79 5.43 -7.95
C ARG A 293 10.80 6.07 -7.00
N ASP A 294 11.94 5.43 -6.74
CA ASP A 294 12.98 5.97 -5.86
C ASP A 294 14.00 6.83 -6.63
N PRO A 295 14.05 8.16 -6.39
CA PRO A 295 15.03 9.04 -7.02
C PRO A 295 16.48 8.64 -6.77
N TRP A 296 16.82 8.03 -5.63
CA TRP A 296 18.19 7.56 -5.36
C TRP A 296 18.55 6.38 -6.24
N PHE A 297 17.61 5.45 -6.45
CA PHE A 297 17.83 4.29 -7.30
C PHE A 297 17.98 4.72 -8.76
N LEU A 298 17.15 5.64 -9.23
CA LEU A 298 17.27 6.24 -10.56
C LEU A 298 18.59 7.01 -10.73
N GLY A 299 19.00 7.79 -9.73
CA GLY A 299 20.28 8.51 -9.75
C GLY A 299 21.48 7.58 -9.78
N LEU A 300 21.49 6.55 -8.93
CA LEU A 300 22.56 5.56 -8.88
C LEU A 300 22.66 4.77 -10.19
N THR A 301 21.53 4.32 -10.74
CA THR A 301 21.51 3.60 -12.02
C THR A 301 22.02 4.48 -13.15
N ALA A 302 21.65 5.76 -13.21
CA ALA A 302 22.17 6.70 -14.20
C ALA A 302 23.70 6.91 -14.09
N ILE A 303 24.23 7.06 -12.86
CA ILE A 303 25.68 7.19 -12.61
C ILE A 303 26.42 5.92 -13.05
N LEU A 304 25.88 4.75 -12.71
CA LEU A 304 26.47 3.46 -13.10
C LEU A 304 26.45 3.26 -14.62
N SER A 305 25.35 3.61 -15.30
CA SER A 305 25.25 3.59 -16.75
C SER A 305 26.28 4.52 -17.40
N LEU A 306 26.45 5.73 -16.87
CA LEU A 306 27.46 6.67 -17.36
C LEU A 306 28.89 6.13 -17.15
N GLY A 307 29.17 5.53 -15.99
CA GLY A 307 30.45 4.89 -15.70
C GLY A 307 30.75 3.71 -16.64
N ALA A 308 29.74 2.90 -16.96
CA ALA A 308 29.86 1.83 -17.95
C ALA A 308 30.16 2.38 -19.36
N ILE A 309 29.49 3.47 -19.78
CA ILE A 309 29.77 4.13 -21.05
C ILE A 309 31.20 4.70 -21.09
N VAL A 310 31.65 5.36 -20.02
CA VAL A 310 33.01 5.93 -19.95
C VAL A 310 34.06 4.83 -19.98
N THR A 311 33.87 3.74 -19.24
CA THR A 311 34.83 2.62 -19.22
C THR A 311 34.90 1.89 -20.56
N THR A 312 33.76 1.67 -21.24
CA THR A 312 33.72 1.11 -22.60
C THR A 312 34.34 2.04 -23.65
N LEU A 313 34.20 3.36 -23.49
CA LEU A 313 34.89 4.33 -24.34
C LEU A 313 36.40 4.27 -24.13
N ILE A 314 36.88 4.22 -22.88
CA ILE A 314 38.30 4.12 -22.55
C ILE A 314 38.92 2.81 -23.07
N SER A 315 38.23 1.68 -22.95
CA SER A 315 38.72 0.41 -23.50
C SER A 315 38.81 0.46 -25.02
N SER A 316 37.79 1.01 -25.69
CA SER A 316 37.77 1.19 -27.15
C SER A 316 38.90 2.12 -27.62
N LEU A 317 39.13 3.24 -26.91
CA LEU A 317 40.24 4.16 -27.21
C LEU A 317 41.60 3.47 -27.02
N LYS A 318 41.79 2.73 -25.93
CA LYS A 318 43.03 1.95 -25.70
C LYS A 318 43.28 0.96 -26.84
N GLU A 319 42.24 0.29 -27.36
CA GLU A 319 42.37 -0.60 -28.50
C GLU A 319 42.77 0.13 -29.79
N ILE A 320 42.15 1.28 -30.07
CA ILE A 320 42.48 2.10 -31.25
C ILE A 320 43.93 2.58 -31.18
N PHE A 321 44.38 3.11 -30.04
CA PHE A 321 45.76 3.52 -29.84
C PHE A 321 46.74 2.34 -29.93
N ALA A 322 46.39 1.17 -29.39
CA ALA A 322 47.20 -0.04 -29.49
C ALA A 322 47.27 -0.59 -30.93
N ARG A 323 46.23 -0.40 -31.76
CA ARG A 323 46.27 -0.71 -33.21
C ARG A 323 47.18 0.27 -33.92
N ARG A 324 46.99 1.59 -33.73
CA ARG A 324 47.82 2.63 -34.34
C ARG A 324 49.31 2.46 -34.04
N ARG A 325 49.67 2.17 -32.78
CA ARG A 325 51.06 1.89 -32.37
C ARG A 325 51.65 0.67 -33.08
N ARG A 326 50.84 -0.38 -33.31
CA ARG A 326 51.27 -1.58 -34.06
C ARG A 326 51.47 -1.27 -35.53
N ASP A 327 50.60 -0.46 -36.13
CA ASP A 327 50.70 -0.09 -37.55
C ASP A 327 51.88 0.84 -37.80
N SER A 328 52.10 1.85 -36.95
CA SER A 328 53.32 2.67 -37.00
C SER A 328 54.59 1.83 -36.86
N ALA A 329 54.60 0.84 -35.97
CA ALA A 329 55.74 -0.07 -35.81
C ALA A 329 55.95 -0.98 -37.03
N ARG A 330 54.89 -1.39 -37.74
CA ARG A 330 55.00 -2.14 -39.00
C ARG A 330 55.60 -1.26 -40.10
N LEU A 331 55.08 -0.04 -40.27
CA LEU A 331 55.56 0.91 -41.28
C LEU A 331 57.05 1.25 -41.08
N LEU A 332 57.49 1.48 -39.83
CA LEU A 332 58.89 1.70 -39.51
C LEU A 332 59.77 0.49 -39.82
N ARG A 333 59.31 -0.74 -39.53
CA ARG A 333 60.06 -1.96 -39.89
C ARG A 333 60.17 -2.15 -41.39
N THR A 334 59.11 -1.89 -42.16
CA THR A 334 59.15 -1.96 -43.62
C THR A 334 60.09 -0.90 -44.20
N ALA A 335 60.07 0.34 -43.69
CA ALA A 335 60.98 1.40 -44.12
C ALA A 335 62.45 1.07 -43.82
N LEU A 336 62.75 0.59 -42.60
CA LEU A 336 64.09 0.14 -42.22
C LEU A 336 64.55 -1.08 -43.04
N GLY A 337 63.63 -1.98 -43.39
CA GLY A 337 63.90 -3.11 -44.28
C GLY A 337 64.31 -2.65 -45.68
N LEU A 338 63.57 -1.71 -46.27
CA LEU A 338 63.88 -1.11 -47.58
C LEU A 338 65.22 -0.34 -47.57
N LEU A 339 65.53 0.39 -46.50
CA LEU A 339 66.82 1.07 -46.38
C LEU A 339 67.99 0.08 -46.32
N ARG A 340 67.81 -1.07 -45.65
CA ARG A 340 68.83 -2.14 -45.63
C ARG A 340 69.02 -2.78 -47.00
N THR A 341 67.96 -3.02 -47.76
CA THR A 341 68.09 -3.58 -49.12
C THR A 341 68.78 -2.61 -50.09
N ILE A 342 68.47 -1.31 -50.00
CA ILE A 342 69.16 -0.27 -50.80
C ILE A 342 70.65 -0.20 -50.44
N LYS A 343 71.00 -0.22 -49.14
CA LYS A 343 72.41 -0.18 -48.71
C LYS A 343 73.20 -1.42 -49.16
N ALA A 344 72.59 -2.60 -49.12
CA ALA A 344 73.22 -3.85 -49.60
C ALA A 344 73.43 -3.87 -51.13
N GLY A 345 72.53 -3.25 -51.90
CA GLY A 345 72.68 -3.09 -53.35
C GLY A 345 73.83 -2.16 -53.75
N ARG A 346 74.16 -1.16 -52.90
CA ARG A 346 75.23 -0.19 -53.17
C ARG A 346 76.64 -0.74 -52.96
N THR A 347 76.80 -1.83 -52.20
CA THR A 347 78.09 -2.50 -51.97
C THR A 347 78.42 -3.59 -53.00
N ARG A 348 77.57 -3.83 -54.00
CA ARG A 348 77.80 -4.80 -55.08
C ARG A 348 78.04 -4.15 -56.46
N ARG A 349 78.08 -2.82 -56.52
CA ARG A 349 78.59 -2.06 -57.65
C ARG A 349 79.93 -1.47 -57.26
#